data_AF-A0A4S8MFG5-F1
#
_entry.id   AF-A0A4S8MFG5-F1
#
_cell.length_a   1.000
_cell.length_b   1.000
_cell.length_c   1.000
_cell.angle_alpha   90.00
_cell.angle_beta   90.00
_cell.angle_gamma   90.00
#
_symmetry.space_group_name_H-M   'P 1'
#
loop_
_entity.id
_entity.type
_entity.pdbx_description
1 polymer ?
#
loop_
_entity_poly.entity_id
_entity_poly.type
_entity_poly.pdbx_seq_one_letter_code
_entity_poly.pdbx_strand_id
1 'polypeptide(L)'
;MRHGPRLTSHQDRSLDIRAPLVRTEERLNWKTVKWKELCEKLEADLRMIGELKEIESKEEFWERLGKVKKVIEGVLRDRDIVALTADSPHQRRWWNKQLDEMRREMARLSRKHHKRRHWLDHPIHNLYRQMKNSFV
;
A
#
# COMPACT_ATOMS: atom_id res chain seq x y z
N MET A 1 59.21 -30.27 -6.17
CA MET A 1 58.24 -29.63 -5.25
C MET A 1 57.74 -28.34 -5.89
N ARG A 2 56.47 -28.27 -6.31
CA ARG A 2 55.82 -27.03 -6.78
C ARG A 2 54.48 -26.92 -6.07
N HIS A 3 54.28 -25.80 -5.40
CA HIS A 3 53.15 -25.52 -4.51
C HIS A 3 51.82 -25.53 -5.27
N GLY A 4 50.84 -26.29 -4.76
CA GLY A 4 49.46 -26.26 -5.25
C GLY A 4 48.76 -24.95 -4.91
N PRO A 5 47.69 -24.59 -5.66
CA PRO A 5 47.02 -23.31 -5.48
C PRO A 5 46.30 -23.28 -4.13
N ARG A 6 46.52 -22.17 -3.41
CA ARG A 6 45.93 -21.86 -2.11
C ARG A 6 44.44 -21.62 -2.30
N LEU A 7 43.60 -22.55 -1.84
CA LEU A 7 42.15 -22.40 -1.82
C LEU A 7 41.80 -21.27 -0.84
N THR A 8 41.51 -20.08 -1.36
CA THR A 8 40.86 -19.04 -0.57
C THR A 8 39.40 -19.44 -0.37
N SER A 9 39.10 -19.95 0.81
CA SER A 9 37.74 -20.11 1.34
C SER A 9 37.09 -18.74 1.45
N HIS A 10 36.61 -18.19 0.34
CA HIS A 10 35.67 -17.07 0.37
C HIS A 10 34.32 -17.64 0.82
N GLN A 11 34.06 -17.59 2.13
CA GLN A 11 32.70 -17.78 2.64
C GLN A 11 31.83 -16.68 2.03
N ASP A 12 30.93 -17.09 1.14
CA ASP A 12 29.89 -16.25 0.60
C ASP A 12 28.99 -15.78 1.75
N ARG A 13 29.04 -14.48 2.06
CA ARG A 13 28.19 -13.83 3.06
C ARG A 13 26.92 -13.30 2.38
N SER A 14 26.31 -14.10 1.51
CA SER A 14 25.04 -13.75 0.89
C SER A 14 23.93 -13.88 1.94
N LEU A 15 23.62 -12.77 2.61
CA LEU A 15 22.39 -12.65 3.38
C LEU A 15 21.23 -12.57 2.38
N ASP A 16 20.48 -13.67 2.24
CA ASP A 16 19.26 -13.71 1.44
C ASP A 16 18.14 -12.98 2.20
N ILE A 17 18.16 -11.63 2.15
CA ILE A 17 17.12 -10.77 2.72
C ILE A 17 15.94 -10.76 1.74
N ARG A 18 15.22 -11.88 1.66
CA ARG A 18 13.90 -11.88 1.02
C ARG A 18 12.92 -11.32 2.03
N ALA A 19 12.58 -10.05 1.87
CA ALA A 19 11.44 -9.49 2.57
C ALA A 19 10.21 -10.35 2.23
N PRO A 20 9.44 -10.83 3.23
CA PRO A 20 8.22 -11.55 2.95
C PRO A 20 7.31 -10.65 2.11
N LEU A 21 6.76 -11.21 1.04
CA LEU A 21 5.73 -10.55 0.25
C LEU A 21 4.51 -10.37 1.15
N VAL A 22 4.38 -9.20 1.75
CA VAL A 22 3.17 -8.81 2.46
C VAL A 22 2.08 -8.70 1.41
N ARG A 23 1.09 -9.59 1.49
CA ARG A 23 -0.14 -9.44 0.71
C ARG A 23 -0.87 -8.23 1.29
N THR A 24 -0.90 -7.12 0.58
CA THR A 24 -1.76 -6.01 1.00
C THR A 24 -3.21 -6.48 0.86
N GLU A 25 -3.95 -6.45 1.97
CA GLU A 25 -5.38 -6.70 1.91
C GLU A 25 -6.06 -5.58 1.12
N GLU A 26 -7.00 -5.92 0.24
CA GLU A 26 -7.80 -4.94 -0.48
C GLU A 26 -8.63 -4.13 0.52
N ARG A 27 -8.37 -2.82 0.64
CA ARG A 27 -9.09 -1.95 1.57
C ARG A 27 -10.17 -1.19 0.82
N LEU A 28 -11.42 -1.27 1.27
CA LEU A 28 -12.52 -0.49 0.70
C LEU A 28 -12.31 1.01 0.95
N ASN A 29 -12.53 1.83 -0.07
CA ASN A 29 -12.45 3.27 0.05
C ASN A 29 -13.80 3.88 0.43
N TRP A 30 -14.08 3.89 1.73
CA TRP A 30 -15.33 4.42 2.28
C TRP A 30 -15.61 5.90 1.96
N LYS A 31 -14.59 6.67 1.58
CA LYS A 31 -14.73 8.11 1.27
C LYS A 31 -15.35 8.37 -0.09
N THR A 32 -15.17 7.46 -1.04
CA THR A 32 -15.63 7.60 -2.42
C THR A 32 -16.85 6.73 -2.72
N VAL A 33 -17.44 6.12 -1.69
CA VAL A 33 -18.62 5.26 -1.84
C VAL A 33 -19.79 6.10 -2.30
N LYS A 34 -20.50 5.59 -3.30
CA LYS A 34 -21.79 6.14 -3.74
C LYS A 34 -22.89 5.69 -2.79
N TRP A 35 -22.99 6.37 -1.64
CA TRP A 35 -23.87 5.95 -0.54
C TRP A 35 -25.33 5.78 -0.94
N LYS A 36 -25.86 6.65 -1.80
CA LYS A 36 -27.24 6.56 -2.26
C LYS A 36 -27.50 5.28 -3.05
N GLU A 37 -26.66 5.01 -4.07
CA GLU A 37 -26.74 3.79 -4.88
C GLU A 37 -26.53 2.53 -4.03
N LEU A 38 -25.61 2.59 -3.06
CA LEU A 38 -25.38 1.50 -2.11
C LEU A 38 -26.63 1.19 -1.28
N CYS A 39 -27.27 2.21 -0.70
CA CYS A 39 -28.47 2.02 0.12
C CYS A 39 -29.64 1.48 -0.71
N GLU A 40 -29.86 2.03 -1.91
CA GLU A 40 -30.93 1.58 -2.81
C GLU A 40 -30.74 0.11 -3.22
N LYS A 41 -29.50 -0.27 -3.59
CA LYS A 41 -29.18 -1.64 -3.95
C LYS A 41 -29.28 -2.59 -2.77
N LEU A 42 -28.77 -2.20 -1.61
CA LEU A 42 -28.84 -3.00 -0.39
C LEU A 42 -30.30 -3.22 0.04
N GLU A 43 -31.14 -2.19 -0.02
CA GLU A 43 -32.56 -2.31 0.30
C GLU A 43 -33.29 -3.26 -0.67
N ALA A 44 -33.01 -3.14 -1.97
CA ALA A 44 -33.57 -4.05 -2.98
C ALA A 44 -33.15 -5.50 -2.73
N ASP A 45 -31.87 -5.76 -2.49
CA ASP A 45 -31.34 -7.11 -2.26
C ASP A 45 -31.83 -7.69 -0.93
N LEU A 46 -31.94 -6.88 0.13
CA LEU A 46 -32.49 -7.32 1.41
C LEU A 46 -33.97 -7.69 1.30
N ARG A 47 -34.77 -6.95 0.52
CA ARG A 47 -36.18 -7.30 0.26
C ARG A 47 -36.32 -8.66 -0.44
N MET A 48 -35.34 -9.07 -1.24
CA MET A 48 -35.37 -10.40 -1.89
C MET A 48 -35.13 -11.56 -0.92
N ILE A 49 -34.55 -11.34 0.27
CA ILE A 49 -34.33 -12.41 1.26
C ILE A 49 -35.67 -12.94 1.79
N GLY A 50 -36.72 -12.13 1.75
CA GLY A 50 -38.07 -12.49 2.18
C GLY A 50 -38.55 -11.64 3.38
N GLU A 51 -39.77 -11.91 3.82
CA GLU A 51 -40.41 -11.19 4.94
C GLU A 51 -39.73 -11.50 6.27
N LEU A 52 -39.70 -10.49 7.16
CA LEU A 52 -39.29 -10.66 8.55
C LEU A 52 -40.29 -11.56 9.27
N LYS A 53 -39.96 -12.84 9.38
CA LYS A 53 -40.69 -13.80 10.22
C LYS A 53 -39.99 -13.93 11.58
N GLU A 54 -40.74 -14.35 12.59
CA GLU A 54 -40.13 -14.79 13.84
C GLU A 54 -39.17 -15.95 13.57
N ILE A 55 -38.09 -16.03 14.34
CA ILE A 55 -37.07 -17.07 14.20
C ILE A 55 -37.34 -18.08 15.30
N GLU A 56 -37.74 -19.30 14.91
CA GLU A 56 -38.22 -20.30 15.86
C GLU A 56 -37.11 -21.26 16.29
N SER A 57 -35.97 -21.25 15.60
CA SER A 57 -34.84 -22.15 15.83
C SER A 57 -33.48 -21.46 15.67
N LYS A 58 -32.47 -21.99 16.36
CA LYS A 58 -31.08 -21.56 16.25
C LYS A 58 -30.50 -21.82 14.87
N GLU A 59 -30.87 -22.93 14.24
CA GLU A 59 -30.43 -23.30 12.89
C GLU A 59 -30.97 -22.28 11.87
N GLU A 60 -32.24 -21.93 11.99
CA GLU A 60 -32.88 -20.91 11.15
C GLU A 60 -32.25 -19.53 11.35
N PHE A 61 -31.89 -19.17 12.58
CA PHE A 61 -31.15 -17.95 12.87
C PHE A 61 -29.84 -17.86 12.08
N TRP A 62 -29.01 -18.90 12.13
CA TRP A 62 -27.72 -18.91 11.44
C TRP A 62 -27.88 -18.92 9.92
N GLU A 63 -28.88 -19.62 9.40
CA GLU A 63 -29.17 -19.62 7.97
C GLU A 63 -29.56 -18.22 7.48
N ARG A 64 -30.48 -17.55 8.18
CA ARG A 64 -30.92 -16.19 7.83
C ARG A 64 -29.79 -15.18 7.98
N LEU A 65 -29.00 -15.26 9.05
CA LEU A 65 -27.82 -14.42 9.24
C LEU A 65 -26.81 -14.62 8.09
N GLY A 66 -26.60 -15.87 7.68
CA GLY A 66 -25.76 -16.21 6.53
C GLY A 66 -26.26 -15.56 5.23
N LYS A 67 -27.57 -15.56 4.98
CA LYS A 67 -28.19 -14.91 3.81
C LYS A 67 -27.96 -13.40 3.83
N VAL A 68 -28.23 -12.73 4.95
CA VAL A 68 -28.02 -11.29 5.12
C VAL A 68 -26.54 -10.93 4.92
N LYS A 69 -25.62 -11.70 5.53
CA LYS A 69 -24.19 -11.47 5.38
C LYS A 69 -23.74 -11.60 3.92
N LYS A 70 -24.24 -12.61 3.20
CA LYS A 70 -23.96 -12.79 1.76
C LYS A 70 -24.44 -11.61 0.92
N VAL A 71 -25.63 -11.07 1.22
CA VAL A 71 -26.15 -9.89 0.53
C VAL A 71 -25.26 -8.67 0.78
N ILE A 72 -24.91 -8.39 2.04
CA ILE A 72 -24.02 -7.29 2.38
C ILE A 72 -22.66 -7.44 1.68
N GLU A 73 -22.05 -8.63 1.75
CA GLU A 73 -20.78 -8.90 1.06
C GLU A 73 -20.90 -8.77 -0.47
N GLY A 74 -22.03 -9.16 -1.05
CA GLY A 74 -22.31 -9.02 -2.48
C GLY A 74 -22.34 -7.56 -2.92
N VAL A 75 -23.06 -6.71 -2.19
CA VAL A 75 -23.13 -5.27 -2.47
C VAL A 75 -21.77 -4.60 -2.27
N LEU A 76 -21.01 -4.97 -1.24
CA LEU A 76 -19.68 -4.40 -0.98
C LEU A 76 -18.60 -4.82 -2.00
N ARG A 77 -18.83 -5.91 -2.75
CA ARG A 77 -17.96 -6.33 -3.86
C ARG A 77 -18.19 -5.55 -5.14
N ASP A 78 -19.31 -4.82 -5.24
CA ASP A 78 -19.60 -3.97 -6.39
C ASP A 78 -18.60 -2.80 -6.45
N ARG A 79 -17.70 -2.85 -7.42
CA ARG A 79 -16.62 -1.87 -7.57
C ARG A 79 -17.09 -0.53 -8.15
N ASP A 80 -18.28 -0.50 -8.75
CA ASP A 80 -18.86 0.74 -9.28
C ASP A 80 -19.51 1.58 -8.17
N ILE A 81 -19.88 0.92 -7.06
CA ILE A 81 -20.46 1.55 -5.87
C ILE A 81 -19.40 1.75 -4.78
N VAL A 82 -18.57 0.72 -4.54
CA VAL A 82 -17.52 0.70 -3.50
C VAL A 82 -16.15 0.47 -4.15
N ALA A 83 -15.48 1.57 -4.44
CA ALA A 83 -14.12 1.54 -4.96
C ALA A 83 -13.13 0.97 -3.93
N LEU A 84 -12.06 0.36 -4.44
CA LEU A 84 -10.91 0.00 -3.62
C LEU A 84 -10.02 1.21 -3.38
N THR A 85 -9.38 1.21 -2.20
CA THR A 85 -8.30 2.14 -1.89
C THR A 85 -7.08 1.68 -2.66
N ALA A 86 -6.61 2.50 -3.59
CA ALA A 86 -5.35 2.25 -4.25
C ALA A 86 -4.20 2.34 -3.24
N ASP A 87 -3.28 1.39 -3.32
CA ASP A 87 -2.00 1.45 -2.60
C ASP A 87 -1.17 2.61 -3.17
N SER A 88 -1.32 3.79 -2.55
CA SER A 88 -0.50 4.94 -2.88
C SER A 88 0.83 4.85 -2.14
N PRO A 89 1.97 5.18 -2.77
CA PRO A 89 3.25 5.34 -2.07
C PRO A 89 3.16 6.25 -0.83
N HIS A 90 2.25 7.24 -0.83
CA HIS A 90 1.99 8.14 0.29
C HIS A 90 1.24 7.50 1.47
N GLN A 91 0.64 6.32 1.29
CA GLN A 91 -0.03 5.54 2.36
C GLN A 91 0.95 4.64 3.13
N ARG A 92 2.19 4.45 2.63
CA ARG A 92 3.18 3.62 3.31
C ARG A 92 3.62 4.33 4.59
N ARG A 93 3.56 3.64 5.74
CA ARG A 93 3.90 4.15 7.09
C ARG A 93 5.27 4.82 7.20
N TRP A 94 6.19 4.47 6.30
CA TRP A 94 7.54 5.02 6.24
C TRP A 94 7.65 6.23 5.30
N TRP A 95 6.54 6.71 4.71
CA TRP A 95 6.50 7.90 3.85
C TRP A 95 5.72 9.02 4.55
N ASN A 96 6.41 9.77 5.39
CA ASN A 96 5.83 10.92 6.07
C ASN A 96 6.02 12.21 5.25
N LYS A 97 5.31 13.29 5.61
CA LYS A 97 5.43 14.60 4.94
C LYS A 97 6.88 15.12 4.91
N GLN A 98 7.67 14.80 5.92
CA GLN A 98 9.08 15.19 5.98
C GLN A 98 9.88 14.53 4.85
N LEU A 99 9.62 13.27 4.51
CA LEU A 99 10.28 12.60 3.38
C LEU A 99 9.85 13.15 2.02
N ASP A 100 8.62 13.61 1.88
CA ASP A 100 8.17 14.34 0.69
C ASP A 100 8.90 15.68 0.54
N GLU A 101 9.05 16.44 1.63
CA GLU A 101 9.82 17.68 1.64
C GLU A 101 11.30 17.43 1.34
N MET A 102 11.90 16.43 1.98
CA MET A 102 13.29 16.06 1.74
C MET A 102 13.53 15.64 0.29
N ARG A 103 12.58 14.91 -0.32
CA ARG A 103 12.66 14.52 -1.73
C ARG A 103 12.55 15.72 -2.67
N ARG A 104 11.62 16.64 -2.42
CA ARG A 104 11.49 17.89 -3.20
C ARG A 104 12.77 18.72 -3.13
N GLU A 105 13.33 18.85 -1.94
CA GLU A 105 14.57 19.58 -1.70
C GLU A 105 15.78 18.91 -2.36
N MET A 106 15.90 17.58 -2.26
CA MET A 106 16.92 16.82 -2.99
C MET A 106 16.79 17.04 -4.51
N ALA A 107 15.59 16.94 -5.07
CA ALA A 107 15.36 17.14 -6.51
C ALA A 107 15.68 18.58 -6.95
N ARG A 108 15.40 19.58 -6.10
CA ARG A 108 15.77 20.97 -6.32
C ARG A 108 17.28 21.16 -6.32
N LEU A 109 17.98 20.60 -5.33
CA LEU A 109 19.44 20.68 -5.22
C LEU A 109 20.15 19.91 -6.33
N SER A 110 19.64 18.73 -6.71
CA SER A 110 20.18 17.91 -7.81
C SER A 110 20.17 18.67 -9.15
N ARG A 111 19.06 19.34 -9.47
CA ARG A 111 18.96 20.19 -10.67
C ARG A 111 19.98 21.33 -10.64
N LYS A 112 20.14 22.01 -9.50
CA LYS A 112 21.12 23.08 -9.33
C LYS A 112 22.56 22.57 -9.39
N HIS A 113 22.84 21.42 -8.78
CA HIS A 113 24.11 20.71 -8.82
C HIS A 113 24.51 20.39 -10.26
N HIS A 114 23.59 19.79 -11.03
CA HIS A 114 23.85 19.45 -12.42
C HIS A 114 24.08 20.70 -13.29
N LYS A 115 23.26 21.75 -13.12
CA LYS A 115 23.42 23.02 -13.86
C LYS A 115 24.78 23.69 -13.59
N ARG A 116 25.30 23.58 -12.36
CA ARG A 116 26.55 24.21 -11.92
C ARG A 116 27.75 23.26 -11.92
N ARG A 117 27.63 22.08 -12.54
CA ARG A 117 28.68 21.04 -12.58
C ARG A 117 30.05 21.50 -13.08
N HIS A 118 30.09 22.58 -13.86
CA HIS A 118 31.33 23.15 -14.41
C HIS A 118 32.05 24.08 -13.40
N TRP A 119 31.37 24.52 -12.34
CA TRP A 119 31.94 25.36 -11.29
C TRP A 119 32.18 24.53 -10.02
N LEU A 120 33.36 23.91 -9.97
CA LEU A 120 33.74 22.93 -8.94
C LEU A 120 33.60 23.44 -7.50
N ASP A 121 33.95 24.70 -7.24
CA ASP A 121 33.93 25.28 -5.89
C ASP A 121 32.56 25.84 -5.46
N HIS A 122 31.51 25.62 -6.26
CA HIS A 122 30.21 26.17 -5.94
C HIS A 122 29.59 25.45 -4.70
N PRO A 123 29.06 26.18 -3.69
CA PRO A 123 28.56 25.60 -2.42
C PRO A 123 27.40 24.60 -2.59
N ILE A 124 26.73 24.62 -3.74
CA ILE A 124 25.67 23.65 -4.10
C ILE A 124 26.15 22.20 -4.08
N HIS A 125 27.43 21.95 -4.36
CA HIS A 125 28.00 20.60 -4.37
C HIS A 125 28.01 20.00 -2.96
N ASN A 126 28.40 20.80 -1.97
CA ASN A 126 28.38 20.41 -0.57
C ASN A 126 26.94 20.27 -0.05
N LEU A 127 26.05 21.21 -0.38
CA LEU A 127 24.64 21.15 0.02
C LEU A 127 23.92 19.92 -0.55
N TYR A 128 24.15 19.60 -1.81
CA TYR A 128 23.58 18.40 -2.43
C TYR A 128 24.12 17.11 -1.78
N ARG A 129 25.43 17.04 -1.48
CA ARG A 129 26.03 15.88 -0.82
C ARG A 129 25.47 15.67 0.59
N GLN A 130 25.34 16.73 1.37
CA GLN A 130 24.75 16.67 2.72
C GLN A 130 23.29 16.18 2.67
N MET A 131 22.49 16.72 1.74
CA MET A 131 21.09 16.33 1.58
C MET A 131 20.93 14.89 1.06
N LYS A 132 21.85 14.42 0.20
CA LYS A 132 21.86 13.04 -0.25
C LYS A 132 22.16 12.09 0.91
N ASN A 133 23.12 12.44 1.75
CA ASN A 133 23.53 11.62 2.90
C ASN A 133 22.50 11.61 4.03
N SER A 134 21.63 12.62 4.15
CA SER A 134 20.56 12.64 5.15
C SER A 134 19.30 11.89 4.72
N PHE A 135 19.14 11.61 3.43
CA PHE A 135 17.98 10.92 2.88
C PHE A 135 18.19 9.41 2.67
N VAL A 136 19.44 8.96 2.48
CA VAL A 136 19.84 7.55 2.31
C VAL A 136 20.06 6.92 3.67
#